data_AF-A0A257NZN8-F1
#
_entry.id   AF-A0A257NZN8-F1
#
_cell.length_a   1.000
_cell.length_b   1.000
_cell.length_c   1.000
_cell.angle_alpha   90.00
_cell.angle_beta   90.00
_cell.angle_gamma   90.00
#
_symmetry.space_group_name_H-M   'P 1'
#
loop_
_entity.id
_entity.type
_entity.pdbx_description
1 polymer ?
#
loop_
_entity_poly.entity_id
_entity_poly.type
_entity_poly.pdbx_seq_one_letter_code
_entity_poly.pdbx_strand_id
1 'polypeptide(L)' 'MSDSAQAILEGVMKAAIDAARQLADAAAAGDAFSQGEIMAYYDMLDVIKEQAELAGLVFEDQALTDFDPDELLPDA' A
#
# COMPACT_ATOMS: atom_id res chain seq x y z
N MET A 1 -18.65 11.78 -10.76
CA MET A 1 -17.23 12.18 -10.72
C MET A 1 -16.45 11.43 -9.64
N SER A 2 -17.08 10.96 -8.55
CA SER A 2 -16.45 10.14 -7.51
C SER A 2 -15.91 8.81 -8.04
N ASP A 3 -16.67 8.11 -8.90
CA ASP A 3 -16.36 6.72 -9.27
C ASP A 3 -15.02 6.57 -9.98
N SER A 4 -14.64 7.54 -10.81
CA SER A 4 -13.33 7.51 -11.49
C SER A 4 -12.17 7.79 -10.54
N ALA A 5 -12.34 8.68 -9.56
CA ALA A 5 -11.30 8.97 -8.58
C ALA A 5 -11.09 7.78 -7.64
N GLN A 6 -12.18 7.14 -7.21
CA GLN A 6 -12.15 5.91 -6.42
C GLN A 6 -11.44 4.78 -7.17
N ALA A 7 -11.84 4.48 -8.40
CA ALA A 7 -11.23 3.40 -9.19
C ALA A 7 -9.73 3.65 -9.45
N ILE A 8 -9.33 4.91 -9.65
CA ILE A 8 -7.90 5.26 -9.78
C ILE A 8 -7.17 4.99 -8.47
N LEU A 9 -7.70 5.47 -7.33
CA LEU A 9 -7.05 5.32 -6.03
C LEU A 9 -6.93 3.85 -5.63
N GLU A 10 -7.96 3.04 -5.88
CA GLU A 10 -7.92 1.58 -5.71
C GLU A 10 -6.85 0.92 -6.57
N GLY A 11 -6.76 1.32 -7.84
CA GLY A 11 -5.75 0.80 -8.76
C GLY A 11 -4.32 1.11 -8.30
N VAL A 12 -4.11 2.33 -7.78
CA VAL A 12 -2.82 2.75 -7.21
C VAL A 12 -2.52 1.96 -5.93
N MET A 13 -3.50 1.80 -5.03
CA MET A 13 -3.33 1.03 -3.79
C MET A 13 -2.92 -0.42 -4.09
N LYS A 14 -3.64 -1.06 -5.02
CA LYS A 14 -3.34 -2.42 -5.45
C LYS A 14 -1.93 -2.53 -6.03
N ALA A 15 -1.55 -1.62 -6.91
CA ALA A 15 -0.22 -1.62 -7.51
C ALA A 15 0.89 -1.44 -6.47
N ALA A 16 0.68 -0.58 -5.47
CA ALA A 16 1.63 -0.35 -4.38
C ALA A 16 1.77 -1.61 -3.49
N ILE A 17 0.66 -2.26 -3.11
CA ILE A 17 0.69 -3.52 -2.35
C ILE A 17 1.41 -4.61 -3.13
N ASP A 18 1.08 -4.78 -4.41
CA ASP A 18 1.70 -5.81 -5.25
C ASP A 18 3.20 -5.58 -5.42
N ALA A 19 3.63 -4.33 -5.58
CA ALA A 19 5.04 -3.97 -5.67
C ALA A 19 5.78 -4.20 -4.35
N ALA A 20 5.21 -3.81 -3.21
CA ALA A 20 5.81 -4.05 -1.90
C ALA A 20 5.97 -5.55 -1.61
N ARG A 21 4.96 -6.36 -1.96
CA ARG A 21 5.01 -7.82 -1.80
C ARG A 21 6.11 -8.48 -2.62
N GLN A 22 6.45 -7.95 -3.80
CA GLN A 22 7.56 -8.47 -4.61
C GLN A 22 8.94 -8.24 -3.96
N LEU A 23 9.03 -7.28 -3.03
CA LEU A 23 10.27 -6.94 -2.34
C LEU A 23 10.44 -7.69 -1.01
N ALA A 24 9.37 -8.30 -0.49
CA ALA A 24 9.33 -8.91 0.84
C ALA A 24 10.44 -9.95 1.06
N ASP A 25 10.63 -10.87 0.11
CA ASP A 25 11.65 -11.92 0.23
C ASP A 25 13.08 -11.36 0.25
N ALA A 26 13.38 -10.37 -0.60
CA ALA A 26 14.70 -9.75 -0.66
C ALA A 26 14.98 -8.89 0.58
N ALA A 27 13.98 -8.15 1.05
CA ALA A 27 14.07 -7.37 2.27
C ALA A 27 14.26 -8.25 3.51
N ALA A 28 13.54 -9.36 3.60
CA ALA A 28 13.69 -10.37 4.67
C ALA A 28 15.06 -11.05 4.63
N ALA A 29 15.66 -11.20 3.44
CA ALA A 29 17.03 -11.68 3.28
C ALA A 29 18.10 -10.63 3.64
N GLY A 30 17.71 -9.41 4.03
CA GLY A 30 18.62 -8.35 4.45
C GLY A 30 19.08 -7.41 3.34
N ASP A 31 18.45 -7.43 2.16
CA ASP A 31 18.77 -6.46 1.10
C ASP A 31 18.32 -5.05 1.48
N ALA A 32 19.29 -4.17 1.75
CA ALA A 32 19.04 -2.82 2.23
C ALA A 32 18.24 -1.96 1.24
N PHE A 33 18.39 -2.19 -0.07
CA PHE A 33 17.63 -1.47 -1.09
C PHE A 33 16.15 -1.84 -1.03
N SER A 34 15.84 -3.14 -1.04
CA SER A 34 14.47 -3.66 -0.93
C SER A 34 13.80 -3.24 0.38
N GLN A 35 14.55 -3.22 1.50
CA GLN A 35 14.05 -2.67 2.78
C GLN A 35 13.68 -1.19 2.66
N GLY A 36 14.53 -0.39 2.02
CA GLY A 36 14.25 1.02 1.77
C GLY A 36 13.03 1.25 0.86
N GLU A 37 12.87 0.43 -0.18
CA GLU A 37 11.70 0.50 -1.06
C GLU A 37 10.41 0.08 -0.35
N ILE A 38 10.43 -0.94 0.51
CA ILE A 38 9.28 -1.30 1.35
C ILE A 38 8.84 -0.12 2.23
N MET A 39 9.78 0.58 2.86
CA MET A 39 9.46 1.78 3.66
C MET A 39 8.83 2.88 2.80
N ALA A 40 9.25 3.04 1.54
CA ALA A 40 8.64 4.00 0.63
C ALA A 40 7.22 3.61 0.23
N TYR A 41 6.94 2.32 0.01
CA TYR A 41 5.58 1.84 -0.24
C TYR A 41 4.70 1.94 1.01
N TYR A 42 5.25 1.71 2.20
CA TYR A 42 4.55 1.92 3.46
C TYR A 42 4.00 3.35 3.55
N ASP A 43 4.85 4.36 3.36
CA ASP A 43 4.46 5.77 3.38
C ASP A 43 3.41 6.10 2.30
N MET A 44 3.60 5.57 1.09
CA MET A 44 2.65 5.74 0.00
C MET A 44 1.27 5.15 0.32
N LEU A 45 1.22 3.97 0.93
CA LEU A 45 -0.02 3.29 1.31
C LEU A 45 -0.76 4.04 2.41
N ASP A 46 -0.02 4.60 3.37
CA ASP A 46 -0.59 5.46 4.41
C ASP A 46 -1.23 6.71 3.81
N VAL A 47 -0.51 7.42 2.92
CA VAL A 47 -1.05 8.57 2.19
C VAL A 47 -2.31 8.21 1.40
N ILE A 48 -2.33 7.07 0.71
CA ILE A 48 -3.52 6.62 -0.05
C ILE A 48 -4.72 6.43 0.88
N LYS A 49 -4.53 5.82 2.05
CA LYS A 49 -5.59 5.64 3.05
C LYS A 49 -6.10 6.98 3.59
N GLU A 50 -5.19 7.89 3.92
CA GLU A 50 -5.57 9.24 4.34
C GLU A 50 -6.38 9.96 3.26
N GLN A 51 -5.97 9.85 1.99
CA GLN A 51 -6.72 10.47 0.88
C GLN A 51 -8.11 9.85 0.71
N ALA A 52 -8.24 8.54 0.86
CA ALA A 52 -9.52 7.86 0.81
C ALA A 52 -10.45 8.34 1.94
N GLU A 53 -9.92 8.43 3.16
CA GLU A 53 -10.66 8.92 4.32
C GLU A 53 -11.11 10.38 4.14
N LEU A 54 -10.20 11.27 3.74
CA LEU A 54 -10.50 12.69 3.51
C LEU A 54 -11.55 12.90 2.41
N ALA A 55 -11.53 12.06 1.38
CA ALA A 55 -12.48 12.11 0.28
C ALA A 55 -13.80 11.36 0.57
N GLY A 56 -13.92 10.68 1.73
CA GLY A 56 -15.08 9.86 2.08
C GLY A 56 -15.28 8.67 1.14
N LEU A 57 -14.18 8.13 0.60
CA LEU A 57 -14.19 6.99 -0.31
C LEU A 57 -14.11 5.69 0.48
N VAL A 58 -14.86 4.69 0.02
CA VAL A 58 -14.79 3.31 0.52
C VAL A 58 -14.48 2.44 -0.67
N PHE A 59 -13.36 1.72 -0.62
CA PHE A 59 -12.95 0.86 -1.72
C PHE A 59 -13.94 -0.30 -1.91
N GLU A 60 -14.17 -0.69 -3.16
CA GLU A 60 -15.05 -1.83 -3.47
C GLU A 60 -14.42 -3.16 -3.01
N ASP A 61 -13.10 -3.25 -3.08
CA ASP A 61 -12.33 -4.38 -2.58
C ASP A 61 -12.02 -4.19 -1.08
N GLN A 62 -12.75 -4.90 -0.24
CA GLN A 62 -12.58 -4.87 1.21
C GLN A 62 -11.16 -5.25 1.64
N ALA A 63 -10.45 -6.07 0.88
CA ALA A 63 -9.06 -6.43 1.20
C ALA A 63 -8.13 -5.22 1.11
N LEU A 64 -8.43 -4.24 0.25
CA LEU A 64 -7.70 -2.97 0.18
C LEU A 64 -8.03 -2.07 1.37
N THR A 65 -9.31 -2.03 1.78
CA THR A 65 -9.74 -1.26 2.96
C THR A 65 -9.09 -1.75 4.24
N ASP A 66 -9.00 -3.07 4.40
CA ASP A 66 -8.52 -3.69 5.64
C ASP A 66 -7.00 -3.96 5.63
N PHE A 67 -6.32 -3.73 4.50
CA PHE A 67 -4.88 -3.96 4.37
C PHE A 67 -4.11 -3.17 5.42
N ASP A 68 -3.22 -3.81 6.18
CA ASP A 68 -2.38 -3.16 7.18
C ASP A 68 -0.94 -3.01 6.67
N PRO A 69 -0.45 -1.79 6.37
CA PRO A 69 0.92 -1.56 5.92
C PRO A 69 2.00 -2.11 6.87
N ASP A 70 1.70 -2.27 8.15
CA ASP A 70 2.62 -2.89 9.11
C ASP A 70 2.94 -4.35 8.72
N GLU A 71 2.06 -5.04 7.97
CA GLU A 71 2.32 -6.40 7.47
C GLU A 71 3.50 -6.49 6.48
N LEU A 72 3.93 -5.35 5.94
CA LEU A 72 5.07 -5.26 5.01
C LEU A 72 6.42 -5.14 5.73
N LEU A 73 6.42 -4.72 7.00
CA LEU A 73 7.64 -4.43 7.73
C LEU A 73 8.23 -5.73 8.30
N PRO A 74 9.56 -5.94 8.21
CA PRO A 74 10.19 -7.08 8.86
C PRO A 74 10.02 -6.98 10.38
N ASP A 75 9.80 -8.14 11.04
CA ASP A 75 9.78 -8.22 12.50
C ASP A 75 11.06 -7.61 13.09
N ALA A 76 10.91 -6.68 14.03
CA ALA A 76 12.02 -5.96 14.68
C ALA A 76 12.89 -6.86 15.59
#